data_AF-A0A449IF09-F1
#
_entry.id   AF-A0A449IF09-F1
#
_cell.length_a   1.000
_cell.length_b   1.000
_cell.length_c   1.000
_cell.angle_alpha   90.00
_cell.angle_beta   90.00
_cell.angle_gamma   90.00
#
_symmetry.space_group_name_H-M   'P 1'
#
loop_
_entity.id
_entity.type
_entity.pdbx_description
1 polymer ?
#
loop_
_entity_poly.entity_id
_entity_poly.type
_entity_poly.pdbx_seq_one_letter_code
_entity_poly.pdbx_strand_id
1 'polypeptide(L)'
;MSVPITSETSSIRMNPPVFYFAAAFILIFGVVVIAMPAAAGEWLLTAQNWAANTVGWYYMLAMTLYLIFVVVTALSGYGKIKLGADHDEPEFSYLSWAGMLFAAGISITLFFFCVSEPLTHMLNPPQGPAGNAEAARQGMQLLFLHWGLHGWGVFAFVGMALAYFAYRA
;
A
#
# COMPACT_ATOMS: atom_id res chain seq x y z
N MET A 1 -27.33 33.12 -14.62
CA MET A 1 -27.93 32.14 -15.55
C MET A 1 -27.47 30.78 -15.07
N SER A 2 -28.32 30.06 -14.33
CA SER A 2 -28.00 28.76 -13.72
C SER A 2 -28.08 27.68 -14.80
N VAL A 3 -26.94 27.06 -15.13
CA VAL A 3 -26.90 25.89 -16.01
C VAL A 3 -27.73 24.77 -15.35
N PRO A 4 -28.70 24.16 -16.06
CA PRO A 4 -29.44 23.03 -15.52
C PRO A 4 -28.48 21.84 -15.42
N ILE A 5 -28.27 21.30 -14.22
CA ILE A 5 -27.57 20.03 -14.04
C ILE A 5 -28.57 18.94 -14.46
N THR A 6 -28.47 18.48 -15.71
CA THR A 6 -29.14 17.25 -16.12
C THR A 6 -28.44 16.11 -15.41
N SER A 7 -29.06 15.58 -14.36
CA SER A 7 -28.60 14.36 -13.71
C SER A 7 -28.83 13.20 -14.67
N GLU A 8 -27.92 12.99 -15.61
CA GLU A 8 -27.83 11.72 -16.31
C GLU A 8 -27.46 10.68 -15.26
N THR A 9 -28.46 9.97 -14.73
CA THR A 9 -28.28 8.78 -13.92
C THR A 9 -27.72 7.68 -14.81
N SER A 10 -26.43 7.78 -15.11
CA SER A 10 -25.65 6.66 -15.64
C SER A 10 -25.93 5.45 -14.74
N SER A 11 -26.60 4.44 -15.30
CA SER A 11 -26.85 3.20 -14.59
C SER A 11 -25.49 2.64 -14.17
N ILE A 12 -25.21 2.56 -12.88
CA ILE A 12 -23.99 1.90 -12.39
C ILE A 12 -24.07 0.44 -12.86
N ARG A 13 -23.25 0.08 -13.86
CA ARG A 13 -23.21 -1.28 -14.41
C ARG A 13 -22.11 -2.05 -13.73
N MET A 14 -22.49 -3.07 -12.97
CA MET A 14 -21.56 -4.08 -12.45
C MET A 14 -20.89 -4.79 -13.62
N ASN A 15 -19.58 -5.01 -13.55
CA ASN A 15 -18.86 -5.89 -14.47
C ASN A 15 -19.04 -7.34 -14.00
N PRO A 16 -19.95 -8.14 -14.61
CA PRO A 16 -20.36 -9.42 -14.02
C PRO A 16 -19.24 -10.46 -13.99
N PRO A 17 -18.40 -10.61 -15.04
CA PRO A 17 -17.23 -11.48 -14.97
C PRO A 17 -16.33 -11.16 -13.77
N VAL A 18 -15.94 -9.90 -13.60
CA VAL A 18 -15.03 -9.51 -12.49
C VAL A 18 -15.67 -9.81 -11.15
N PHE A 19 -16.95 -9.45 -10.97
CA PHE A 19 -17.66 -9.66 -9.72
C PHE A 19 -17.79 -11.14 -9.35
N TYR A 20 -18.31 -11.97 -10.25
CA TYR A 20 -18.58 -13.37 -9.94
C TYR A 20 -17.31 -14.19 -9.75
N PHE A 21 -16.27 -13.94 -10.56
CA PHE A 21 -14.98 -14.63 -10.38
C PHE A 21 -14.32 -14.26 -9.05
N ALA A 22 -14.26 -12.96 -8.72
CA ALA A 22 -13.68 -12.52 -7.45
C ALA A 22 -14.46 -13.05 -6.24
N ALA A 23 -15.80 -12.93 -6.27
CA ALA A 23 -16.66 -13.41 -5.19
C ALA A 23 -16.56 -14.93 -4.99
N ALA A 24 -16.63 -15.70 -6.08
CA ALA A 24 -16.49 -17.16 -6.00
C ALA A 24 -15.12 -17.56 -5.44
N PHE A 25 -14.04 -16.93 -5.92
CA PHE A 25 -12.69 -17.21 -5.43
C PHE A 25 -12.55 -16.91 -3.93
N ILE A 26 -12.99 -15.74 -3.47
CA ILE A 26 -12.92 -15.34 -2.06
C ILE A 26 -13.75 -16.29 -1.18
N LEU A 27 -14.96 -16.64 -1.60
CA LEU A 27 -15.83 -17.54 -0.85
C LEU A 27 -15.25 -18.96 -0.77
N ILE A 28 -14.78 -19.51 -1.88
CA ILE A 28 -14.15 -20.84 -1.91
C ILE A 28 -12.91 -20.85 -1.02
N PHE A 29 -12.04 -19.84 -1.15
CA PHE A 29 -10.85 -19.70 -0.31
C PHE A 29 -11.21 -19.64 1.18
N GLY A 30 -12.19 -18.81 1.55
CA GLY A 30 -12.67 -18.70 2.93
C GLY A 30 -13.23 -20.01 3.47
N VAL A 31 -14.05 -20.71 2.69
CA VAL A 31 -14.62 -22.02 3.07
C VAL A 31 -13.51 -23.05 3.28
N VAL A 32 -12.51 -23.12 2.40
CA VAL A 32 -11.37 -24.04 2.52
C VAL A 32 -10.58 -23.77 3.81
N VAL A 33 -10.26 -22.51 4.08
CA VAL A 33 -9.52 -22.11 5.29
C VAL A 33 -10.30 -22.45 6.57
N ILE A 34 -11.60 -22.21 6.60
CA ILE A 34 -12.46 -22.50 7.75
C ILE A 34 -12.64 -24.02 7.95
N ALA A 35 -12.80 -24.78 6.87
CA ALA A 35 -13.03 -26.22 6.94
C ALA A 35 -11.76 -27.02 7.32
N MET A 36 -10.57 -26.52 6.96
CA MET A 36 -9.30 -27.22 7.17
C MET A 36 -8.20 -26.28 7.72
N PRO A 37 -8.37 -25.71 8.93
CA PRO A 37 -7.52 -24.64 9.42
C PRO A 37 -6.04 -25.05 9.59
N ALA A 38 -5.78 -26.27 10.09
CA ALA A 38 -4.41 -26.74 10.28
C ALA A 38 -3.67 -26.94 8.95
N ALA A 39 -4.31 -27.62 7.98
CA ALA A 39 -3.74 -27.83 6.65
C ALA A 39 -3.57 -26.51 5.89
N ALA A 40 -4.57 -25.62 5.97
CA ALA A 40 -4.48 -24.29 5.38
C ALA A 40 -3.32 -23.48 5.96
N GLY A 41 -3.09 -23.53 7.28
CA GLY A 41 -1.94 -22.91 7.93
C GLY A 41 -0.60 -23.39 7.35
N GLU A 42 -0.41 -24.71 7.24
CA GLU A 42 0.79 -25.31 6.65
C GLU A 42 1.00 -24.91 5.18
N TRP A 43 -0.08 -24.92 4.37
CA TRP A 43 -0.01 -24.53 2.97
C TRP A 43 0.35 -23.04 2.82
N LEU A 44 -0.25 -22.17 3.62
CA LEU A 44 0.01 -20.73 3.59
C LEU A 44 1.44 -20.41 4.05
N LEU A 45 1.93 -21.06 5.12
CA LEU A 45 3.30 -20.90 5.58
C LEU A 45 4.32 -21.42 4.56
N THR A 46 4.02 -22.56 3.92
CA THR A 46 4.87 -23.11 2.84
C THR A 46 4.94 -22.13 1.67
N ALA A 47 3.79 -21.58 1.24
CA ALA A 47 3.75 -20.58 0.18
C ALA A 47 4.47 -19.28 0.55
N GLN A 48 4.30 -18.79 1.78
CA GLN A 48 5.00 -17.61 2.31
C GLN A 48 6.51 -17.83 2.31
N ASN A 49 6.99 -18.95 2.85
CA ASN A 49 8.41 -19.28 2.91
C ASN A 49 9.01 -19.44 1.51
N TRP A 50 8.29 -20.10 0.59
CA TRP A 50 8.71 -20.20 -0.80
C TRP A 50 8.83 -18.83 -1.45
N ALA A 51 7.84 -17.95 -1.27
CA ALA A 51 7.86 -16.60 -1.84
C ALA A 51 9.01 -15.77 -1.26
N ALA A 52 9.20 -15.78 0.06
CA ALA A 52 10.28 -15.06 0.73
C ALA A 52 11.67 -15.50 0.22
N ASN A 53 11.88 -16.81 0.08
CA ASN A 53 13.17 -17.37 -0.33
C ASN A 53 13.44 -17.26 -1.85
N THR A 54 12.40 -17.25 -2.69
CA THR A 54 12.56 -17.26 -4.15
C THR A 54 12.49 -15.87 -4.76
N VAL A 55 11.48 -15.08 -4.38
CA VAL A 55 11.21 -13.76 -4.98
C VAL A 55 11.51 -12.59 -4.04
N GLY A 56 12.00 -12.84 -2.82
CA GLY A 56 12.30 -11.80 -1.83
C GLY A 56 13.31 -10.75 -2.33
N TRP A 57 14.35 -11.17 -3.06
CA TRP A 57 15.33 -10.24 -3.64
C TRP A 57 14.70 -9.30 -4.67
N TYR A 58 13.81 -9.84 -5.51
CA TYR A 58 13.09 -9.08 -6.53
C TYR A 58 12.12 -8.09 -5.87
N TYR A 59 11.41 -8.54 -4.83
CA TYR A 59 10.51 -7.69 -4.05
C TYR A 59 11.24 -6.49 -3.44
N MET A 60 12.38 -6.72 -2.77
CA MET A 60 13.19 -5.64 -2.21
C MET A 60 13.68 -4.66 -3.28
N LEU A 61 14.18 -5.19 -4.41
CA LEU A 61 14.61 -4.36 -5.53
C LEU A 61 13.46 -3.52 -6.10
N ALA A 62 12.29 -4.12 -6.32
CA ALA A 62 11.11 -3.43 -6.84
C ALA A 62 10.67 -2.29 -5.91
N MET A 63 10.57 -2.55 -4.61
CA MET A 63 10.23 -1.52 -3.61
C MET A 63 11.19 -0.32 -3.64
N THR A 64 12.50 -0.59 -3.70
CA THR A 64 13.50 0.47 -3.82
C THR A 64 13.39 1.22 -5.14
N LEU A 65 13.16 0.52 -6.26
CA LEU A 65 13.01 1.15 -7.57
C LEU A 65 11.75 2.03 -7.66
N TYR A 66 10.64 1.62 -7.07
CA TYR A 66 9.42 2.44 -7.00
C TYR A 66 9.67 3.73 -6.23
N LEU A 67 10.34 3.65 -5.08
CA LEU A 67 10.70 4.83 -4.30
C LEU A 67 11.63 5.76 -5.08
N ILE A 68 12.68 5.21 -5.70
CA ILE A 68 13.61 5.99 -6.54
C ILE A 68 12.84 6.67 -7.68
N PHE A 69 11.98 5.94 -8.37
CA PHE A 69 11.18 6.49 -9.48
C PHE A 69 10.31 7.66 -9.01
N VAL A 70 9.63 7.53 -7.86
CA VAL A 70 8.80 8.60 -7.28
C VAL A 70 9.64 9.83 -6.96
N VAL A 71 10.76 9.64 -6.27
CA VAL A 71 11.66 10.74 -5.87
C VAL A 71 12.26 11.43 -7.09
N VAL A 72 12.74 10.67 -8.07
CA VAL A 72 13.28 11.22 -9.33
C VAL A 72 12.20 11.99 -10.07
N THR A 73 10.99 11.44 -10.19
CA THR A 73 9.87 12.11 -10.87
C THR A 73 9.53 13.42 -10.16
N ALA A 74 9.41 13.40 -8.83
CA ALA A 74 9.12 14.58 -8.01
C ALA A 74 10.19 15.69 -8.15
N LEU A 75 11.47 15.32 -8.23
CA LEU A 75 12.58 16.26 -8.38
C LEU A 75 12.84 16.69 -9.84
N SER A 76 12.32 15.93 -10.81
CA SER A 76 12.47 16.23 -12.24
C SER A 76 11.51 17.32 -12.72
N GLY A 77 11.62 17.68 -14.01
CA GLY A 77 10.62 18.54 -14.66
C GLY A 77 9.21 17.95 -14.67
N TYR A 78 9.06 16.62 -14.60
CA TYR A 78 7.75 15.95 -14.60
C TYR A 78 6.95 16.20 -13.32
N GLY A 79 7.62 16.44 -12.19
CA GLY A 79 6.96 16.76 -10.92
C GLY A 79 6.18 18.08 -10.94
N LYS A 80 6.37 18.91 -11.98
CA LYS A 80 5.64 20.17 -12.18
C LYS A 80 4.33 19.99 -12.96
N ILE A 81 4.08 18.79 -13.50
CA ILE A 81 2.86 18.51 -14.27
C ILE A 81 1.68 18.45 -13.30
N LYS A 82 0.67 19.27 -13.55
CA LYS A 82 -0.61 19.20 -12.82
C LYS A 82 -1.38 17.94 -13.22
N LEU A 83 -1.93 17.25 -12.24
CA LEU A 83 -2.80 16.08 -12.42
C LEU A 83 -4.25 16.53 -12.66
N GLY A 84 -4.45 17.19 -13.81
CA GLY A 84 -5.69 17.85 -14.22
C GLY A 84 -5.42 18.73 -15.45
N ALA A 85 -6.38 19.57 -15.84
CA ALA A 85 -6.15 20.60 -16.84
C ALA A 85 -5.17 21.68 -16.33
N ASP A 86 -4.52 22.41 -17.24
CA ASP A 86 -3.50 23.41 -16.86
C ASP A 86 -4.06 24.53 -15.96
N HIS A 87 -5.36 24.82 -16.14
CA HIS A 87 -6.10 25.84 -15.39
C HIS A 87 -6.82 25.29 -14.15
N ASP A 88 -6.72 23.98 -13.87
CA ASP A 88 -7.34 23.41 -12.68
C ASP A 88 -6.59 23.86 -11.42
N GLU A 89 -7.38 24.04 -10.35
CA GLU A 89 -6.92 24.30 -9.00
C GLU A 89 -7.28 23.11 -8.08
N PRO A 90 -6.53 22.87 -7.00
CA PRO A 90 -6.84 21.79 -6.07
C PRO A 90 -8.25 21.95 -5.47
N GLU A 91 -9.07 20.91 -5.58
CA GLU A 91 -10.43 20.89 -5.00
C GLU A 91 -10.43 20.99 -3.46
N PHE A 92 -9.36 20.50 -2.83
CA PHE A 92 -9.19 20.47 -1.38
C PHE A 92 -8.00 21.34 -0.95
N SER A 93 -8.14 22.00 0.19
CA SER A 93 -7.01 22.70 0.82
C SER A 93 -5.91 21.71 1.21
N TYR A 94 -4.66 22.17 1.27
CA TYR A 94 -3.52 21.33 1.64
C TYR A 94 -3.72 20.60 2.98
N LEU A 95 -4.31 21.27 3.99
CA LEU A 95 -4.56 20.66 5.29
C LEU A 95 -5.63 19.57 5.21
N SER A 96 -6.71 19.81 4.45
CA SER A 96 -7.75 18.80 4.23
C SER A 96 -7.20 17.60 3.46
N TRP A 97 -6.42 17.83 2.40
CA TRP A 97 -5.76 16.78 1.63
C TRP A 97 -4.80 15.94 2.49
N ALA A 98 -3.96 16.58 3.30
CA ALA A 98 -3.06 15.86 4.22
C ALA A 98 -3.86 15.06 5.27
N GLY A 99 -4.96 15.61 5.78
CA GLY A 99 -5.88 14.90 6.67
C GLY A 99 -6.52 13.68 6.02
N MET A 100 -6.93 13.78 4.75
CA MET A 100 -7.49 12.65 4.00
C MET A 100 -6.47 11.55 3.77
N LEU A 101 -5.19 11.87 3.52
CA LEU A 101 -4.14 10.84 3.42
C LEU A 101 -3.97 10.06 4.73
N PHE A 102 -4.08 10.73 5.87
CA PHE A 102 -4.00 10.07 7.18
C PHE A 102 -5.28 9.28 7.50
N ALA A 103 -6.45 9.78 7.13
CA ALA A 103 -7.74 9.12 7.38
C ALA A 103 -7.97 7.91 6.46
N ALA A 104 -7.60 8.01 5.18
CA ALA A 104 -7.68 6.92 4.22
C ALA A 104 -6.60 5.85 4.44
N GLY A 105 -5.50 6.20 5.11
CA GLY A 105 -4.32 5.36 5.27
C GLY A 105 -4.20 4.64 6.62
N ILE A 106 -3.72 3.39 6.56
CA ILE A 106 -2.91 2.62 7.53
C ILE A 106 -3.28 2.68 9.03
N SER A 107 -4.47 3.13 9.42
CA SER A 107 -4.74 3.44 10.84
C SER A 107 -4.65 2.20 11.73
N ILE A 108 -5.41 1.14 11.43
CA ILE A 108 -5.38 -0.08 12.26
C ILE A 108 -4.01 -0.76 12.27
N THR A 109 -3.33 -0.76 11.12
CA THR A 109 -2.06 -1.45 10.95
C THR A 109 -0.93 -0.71 11.68
N LEU A 110 -0.90 0.63 11.64
CA LEU A 110 0.05 1.41 12.45
C LEU A 110 -0.20 1.22 13.94
N PHE A 111 -1.46 1.27 14.41
CA PHE A 111 -1.73 1.06 15.83
C PHE A 111 -1.24 -0.30 16.34
N PHE A 112 -1.31 -1.35 15.51
CA PHE A 112 -0.83 -2.68 15.87
C PHE A 112 0.70 -2.82 15.72
N PHE A 113 1.26 -2.47 14.56
CA PHE A 113 2.66 -2.74 14.23
C PHE A 113 3.65 -1.72 14.78
N CYS A 114 3.23 -0.48 15.08
CA CYS A 114 4.13 0.52 15.69
C CYS A 114 4.70 0.09 17.05
N VAL A 115 4.01 -0.81 17.78
CA VAL A 115 4.50 -1.35 19.05
C VAL A 115 4.99 -2.79 18.87
N SER A 116 4.21 -3.63 18.19
CA SER A 116 4.51 -5.07 18.12
C SER A 116 5.77 -5.37 17.31
N GLU A 117 6.00 -4.66 16.20
CA GLU A 117 7.13 -4.91 15.32
C GLU A 117 8.48 -4.56 15.94
N PRO A 118 8.71 -3.33 16.47
CA PRO A 118 10.01 -3.00 17.09
C PRO A 118 10.26 -3.84 18.34
N LEU A 119 9.21 -4.20 19.10
CA LEU A 119 9.33 -5.12 20.23
C LEU A 119 9.75 -6.53 19.77
N THR A 120 9.12 -7.04 18.72
CA THR A 120 9.44 -8.36 18.14
C THR A 120 10.88 -8.39 17.65
N HIS A 121 11.34 -7.35 16.96
CA HIS A 121 12.71 -7.24 16.48
C HIS A 121 13.73 -6.95 17.59
N MET A 122 13.34 -6.33 18.70
CA MET A 122 14.23 -6.21 19.87
C MET A 122 14.45 -7.57 20.56
N LEU A 123 13.42 -8.42 20.58
CA LEU A 123 13.47 -9.76 21.17
C LEU A 123 14.10 -10.80 20.23
N ASN A 124 13.99 -10.58 18.92
CA ASN A 124 14.58 -11.42 17.88
C ASN A 124 15.28 -10.53 16.83
N PRO A 125 16.42 -9.91 17.18
CA PRO A 125 17.12 -9.02 16.26
C PRO A 125 17.70 -9.81 15.08
N PRO A 126 17.76 -9.21 13.87
CA PRO A 126 18.41 -9.83 12.73
C PRO A 126 19.88 -10.19 12.99
N GLN A 127 20.55 -9.40 13.84
CA GLN A 127 21.96 -9.56 14.16
C GLN A 127 22.22 -9.29 15.65
N GLY A 128 23.02 -10.17 16.27
CA GLY A 128 23.48 -10.01 17.65
C GLY A 128 22.50 -10.48 18.73
N PRO A 129 22.82 -10.24 20.01
CA PRO A 129 22.00 -10.69 21.12
C PRO A 129 20.74 -9.82 21.30
N ALA A 130 19.65 -10.44 21.75
CA ALA A 130 18.37 -9.77 22.02
C ALA A 130 18.38 -8.89 23.28
N GLY A 131 17.38 -8.00 23.38
CA GLY A 131 17.04 -7.31 24.63
C GLY A 131 18.02 -6.22 25.11
N ASN A 132 18.92 -5.76 24.25
CA ASN A 132 19.84 -4.67 24.55
C ASN A 132 19.54 -3.42 23.69
N ALA A 133 20.25 -2.32 23.98
CA ALA A 133 20.07 -1.04 23.28
C ALA A 133 20.31 -1.13 21.77
N GLU A 134 21.23 -2.00 21.33
CA GLU A 134 21.53 -2.19 19.92
C GLU A 134 20.41 -2.95 19.19
N ALA A 135 19.84 -3.99 19.82
CA ALA A 135 18.66 -4.69 19.32
C ALA A 135 17.43 -3.76 19.22
N ALA A 136 17.24 -2.87 20.20
CA ALA A 136 16.19 -1.85 20.16
C ALA A 136 16.37 -0.87 18.99
N ARG A 137 17.63 -0.46 18.72
CA ARG A 137 17.97 0.41 17.59
C ARG A 137 17.66 -0.27 16.25
N GLN A 138 18.05 -1.53 16.09
CA GLN A 138 17.75 -2.32 14.89
C GLN A 138 16.23 -2.49 14.68
N GLY A 139 15.46 -2.76 15.74
CA GLY A 139 14.01 -2.87 15.65
C GLY A 139 13.34 -1.59 15.14
N MET A 140 13.80 -0.42 15.59
CA MET A 140 13.31 0.86 15.07
C MET A 140 13.74 1.10 13.61
N GLN A 141 14.94 0.69 13.21
CA GLN A 141 15.38 0.80 11.81
C GLN A 141 14.50 -0.02 10.87
N LEU A 142 14.14 -1.24 11.26
CA LEU A 142 13.23 -2.09 10.49
C LEU A 142 11.81 -1.52 10.43
N LEU A 143 11.30 -1.00 11.54
CA LEU A 143 10.00 -0.31 11.55
C LEU A 143 9.99 0.86 10.55
N PHE A 144 11.03 1.69 10.53
CA PHE A 144 11.13 2.79 9.56
C PHE A 144 11.33 2.31 8.12
N LEU A 145 11.97 1.15 7.91
CA LEU A 145 12.08 0.55 6.58
C LEU A 145 10.71 0.11 6.06
N HIS A 146 9.91 -0.58 6.88
CA HIS A 146 8.60 -1.10 6.49
C HIS A 146 7.51 -0.03 6.41
N TRP A 147 7.46 0.90 7.37
CA TRP A 147 6.37 1.88 7.51
C TRP A 147 6.78 3.31 7.13
N GLY A 148 8.04 3.52 6.75
CA GLY A 148 8.54 4.79 6.26
C GLY A 148 8.46 4.93 4.74
N LEU A 149 9.49 5.54 4.16
CA LEU A 149 9.47 5.98 2.76
C LEU A 149 9.20 4.87 1.74
N HIS A 150 9.66 3.63 1.97
CA HIS A 150 9.44 2.53 1.03
C HIS A 150 7.96 2.17 0.89
N GLY A 151 7.24 2.05 2.02
CA GLY A 151 5.80 1.78 2.01
C GLY A 151 5.01 2.90 1.34
N TRP A 152 5.29 4.16 1.70
CA TRP A 152 4.66 5.32 1.07
C TRP A 152 5.02 5.48 -0.41
N GLY A 153 6.23 5.08 -0.81
CA GLY A 153 6.70 5.13 -2.19
C GLY A 153 5.82 4.33 -3.15
N VAL A 154 5.34 3.14 -2.75
CA VAL A 154 4.41 2.35 -3.58
C VAL A 154 3.06 3.04 -3.73
N PHE A 155 2.51 3.59 -2.65
CA PHE A 155 1.23 4.31 -2.73
C PHE A 155 1.35 5.55 -3.62
N ALA A 156 2.44 6.30 -3.50
CA ALA A 156 2.72 7.42 -4.37
C ALA A 156 2.86 6.98 -5.83
N PHE A 157 3.58 5.89 -6.11
CA PHE A 157 3.75 5.35 -7.46
C PHE A 157 2.41 5.01 -8.12
N VAL A 158 1.59 4.21 -7.44
CA VAL A 158 0.26 3.81 -7.97
C VAL A 158 -0.67 5.02 -8.06
N GLY A 159 -0.68 5.89 -7.04
CA GLY A 159 -1.51 7.08 -7.00
C GLY A 159 -1.19 8.05 -8.14
N MET A 160 0.08 8.29 -8.42
CA MET A 160 0.50 9.11 -9.57
C MET A 160 0.08 8.48 -10.90
N ALA A 161 0.26 7.17 -11.07
CA ALA A 161 -0.14 6.49 -12.31
C ALA A 161 -1.65 6.59 -12.55
N LEU A 162 -2.46 6.27 -11.54
CA LEU A 162 -3.92 6.35 -11.64
C LEU A 162 -4.39 7.78 -11.86
N ALA A 163 -3.87 8.75 -11.10
CA ALA A 163 -4.25 10.14 -11.23
C ALA A 163 -3.86 10.73 -12.59
N TYR A 164 -2.68 10.38 -13.10
CA TYR A 164 -2.26 10.83 -14.43
C TYR A 164 -3.22 10.33 -15.51
N PHE A 165 -3.54 9.03 -15.54
CA PHE A 165 -4.45 8.47 -16.56
C PHE A 165 -5.92 8.87 -16.37
N ALA A 166 -6.36 9.14 -15.14
CA ALA A 166 -7.73 9.53 -14.87
C ALA A 166 -8.01 11.01 -15.16
N TYR A 167 -7.04 11.89 -14.93
CA TYR A 167 -7.26 13.34 -14.94
C TYR A 167 -6.41 14.13 -15.94
N ARG A 168 -5.30 13.57 -16.44
CA ARG A 168 -4.36 14.29 -17.32
C ARG A 168 -4.23 13.69 -18.72
N ALA A 169 -4.23 12.36 -18.84
CA ALA A 169 -4.08 11.66 -20.12
C ALA A 169 -5.27 11.93 -21.05
#